data_AF-A0A651HGE6-F1
#
_entry.id   AF-A0A651HGE6-F1
#
_cell.length_a   1.000
_cell.length_b   1.000
_cell.length_c   1.000
_cell.angle_alpha   90.00
_cell.angle_beta   90.00
_cell.angle_gamma   90.00
#
_symmetry.space_group_name_H-M   'P 1'
#
loop_
_entity.id
_entity.type
_entity.pdbx_description
1 polymer ?
#
loop_
_entity_poly.entity_id
_entity_poly.type
_entity_poly.pdbx_seq_one_letter_code
_entity_poly.pdbx_strand_id
1 'polypeptide(L)'
;MLRILERFSYGLMIFQGEPYLARTGSASLDVVPLVGPVRADDGVAFRYFDADGNETTTLGAIQTVEVTVRTASGARDPSGRLIGDSLSVVIHARN
;
A
#
# COMPACT_ATOMS: atom_id res chain seq x y z
N MET A 1 -9.62 -29.75 8.25
CA MET A 1 -9.12 -28.84 7.20
C MET A 1 -8.11 -27.90 7.85
N LEU A 2 -6.81 -28.09 7.59
CA LEU A 2 -5.78 -27.21 8.13
C LEU A 2 -5.87 -25.87 7.39
N ARG A 3 -6.18 -24.77 8.07
CA ARG A 3 -6.00 -23.44 7.49
C ARG A 3 -4.50 -23.16 7.53
N ILE A 4 -3.82 -23.29 6.40
CA ILE A 4 -2.47 -22.75 6.28
C ILE A 4 -2.59 -21.22 6.33
N LEU A 5 -1.85 -20.60 7.24
CA LEU A 5 -1.63 -19.16 7.23
C LEU A 5 -0.73 -18.84 6.04
N GLU A 6 -1.28 -18.12 5.06
CA GLU A 6 -0.51 -17.57 3.96
C GLU A 6 -0.03 -16.16 4.33
N ARG A 7 1.25 -15.91 4.09
CA ARG A 7 1.86 -14.60 4.33
C ARG A 7 2.00 -13.86 3.01
N PHE A 8 1.57 -12.61 3.03
CA PHE A 8 1.73 -11.69 1.91
C PHE A 8 2.52 -10.47 2.35
N SER A 9 3.31 -9.94 1.43
CA SER A 9 3.92 -8.62 1.54
C SER A 9 3.28 -7.69 0.52
N TYR A 10 3.05 -6.44 0.93
CA TYR A 10 2.48 -5.41 0.09
C TYR A 10 3.50 -4.29 -0.12
N GLY A 11 3.57 -3.76 -1.33
CA GLY A 11 4.53 -2.71 -1.66
C GLY A 11 4.38 -2.22 -3.09
N LEU A 12 5.28 -1.33 -3.49
CA LEU A 12 5.36 -0.82 -4.85
C LEU A 12 6.04 -1.83 -5.77
N MET A 13 5.50 -2.01 -6.97
CA MET A 13 6.07 -2.81 -8.05
C MET A 13 5.91 -2.05 -9.37
N ILE A 14 6.91 -2.14 -10.26
CA ILE A 14 6.74 -1.72 -11.66
C ILE A 14 6.09 -2.85 -12.46
N PHE A 15 4.93 -2.58 -13.05
CA PHE A 15 4.21 -3.49 -13.95
C PHE A 15 3.93 -2.77 -15.27
N GLN A 16 4.40 -3.34 -16.38
CA GLN A 16 4.32 -2.73 -17.72
C GLN A 16 4.86 -1.28 -17.80
N GLY A 17 5.90 -0.97 -17.00
CA GLY A 17 6.54 0.36 -17.00
C GLY A 17 5.90 1.38 -16.06
N GLU A 18 4.81 1.02 -15.39
CA GLU A 18 4.08 1.90 -14.46
C GLU A 18 4.11 1.35 -13.03
N PRO A 19 4.10 2.19 -12.00
CA PRO A 19 4.10 1.75 -10.60
C PRO A 19 2.70 1.32 -10.14
N TYR A 20 2.63 0.20 -9.42
CA TYR A 20 1.41 -0.36 -8.83
C TYR A 20 1.64 -0.73 -7.37
N LEU A 21 0.61 -0.62 -6.54
CA LEU A 21 0.52 -1.42 -5.31
C LEU A 21 0.38 -2.88 -5.73
N ALA A 22 1.29 -3.73 -5.26
CA ALA A 22 1.29 -5.15 -5.53
C ALA A 22 1.29 -5.97 -4.24
N ARG A 23 0.85 -7.22 -4.37
CA ARG A 23 0.94 -8.25 -3.35
C ARG A 23 1.95 -9.30 -3.81
N THR A 24 2.88 -9.65 -2.93
CA THR A 24 3.86 -10.73 -3.14
C THR A 24 3.58 -11.86 -2.15
N GLY A 25 3.43 -13.08 -2.65
CA GLY A 25 3.30 -14.29 -1.83
C GLY A 25 4.60 -14.70 -1.14
N SER A 26 4.52 -15.72 -0.27
CA SER A 26 5.69 -16.30 0.42
C SER A 26 6.67 -17.00 -0.54
N ALA A 27 6.18 -17.49 -1.68
CA ALA A 27 6.99 -17.83 -2.84
C ALA A 27 7.08 -16.57 -3.72
N SER A 28 8.27 -15.98 -3.82
CA SER A 28 8.55 -14.69 -4.46
C SER A 28 8.17 -14.57 -5.95
N LEU A 29 7.68 -15.65 -6.57
CA LEU A 29 7.25 -15.70 -7.96
C LEU A 29 5.79 -15.27 -8.16
N ASP A 30 4.98 -15.21 -7.09
CA ASP A 30 3.58 -14.79 -7.15
C ASP A 30 3.44 -13.30 -6.81
N VAL A 31 3.90 -12.44 -7.72
CA VAL A 31 3.66 -11.00 -7.62
C VAL A 31 2.41 -10.64 -8.43
N VAL A 32 1.42 -10.06 -7.74
CA VAL A 32 0.14 -9.68 -8.34
C VAL A 32 -0.06 -8.17 -8.22
N PRO A 33 -0.15 -7.42 -9.32
CA PRO A 33 -0.53 -6.01 -9.27
C PRO A 33 -1.99 -5.89 -8.79
N LEU A 34 -2.25 -4.99 -7.85
CA LEU A 34 -3.57 -4.81 -7.24
C LEU A 34 -4.20 -3.47 -7.59
N VAL A 35 -3.48 -2.36 -7.38
CA VAL A 35 -3.99 -1.00 -7.59
C VAL A 35 -2.95 -0.15 -8.30
N GLY A 36 -3.34 0.50 -9.39
CA GLY A 36 -2.48 1.47 -10.09
C GLY A 36 -2.99 1.83 -11.50
N PRO A 37 -2.27 2.71 -12.21
CA PRO A 37 -0.98 3.31 -11.82
C PRO A 37 -1.08 4.19 -10.57
N VAL A 38 -0.10 4.09 -9.67
CA VAL A 38 0.03 4.97 -8.52
C VAL A 38 1.05 6.08 -8.82
N ARG A 39 1.17 7.10 -7.97
CA ARG A 39 2.23 8.10 -8.15
C ARG A 39 3.60 7.46 -7.95
N ALA A 40 4.57 7.77 -8.81
CA ALA A 40 5.88 7.10 -8.78
C ALA A 40 6.63 7.25 -7.46
N ASP A 41 6.55 8.42 -6.81
CA ASP A 41 7.39 8.73 -5.64
C ASP A 41 6.75 8.36 -4.30
N ASP A 42 5.43 8.55 -4.14
CA ASP A 42 4.72 8.36 -2.86
C ASP A 42 3.33 7.70 -3.04
N GLY A 43 3.17 6.96 -4.14
CA GLY A 43 1.93 6.32 -4.55
C GLY A 43 1.40 5.30 -3.56
N VAL A 44 2.27 4.78 -2.69
CA VAL A 44 1.89 3.94 -1.56
C VAL A 44 2.69 4.39 -0.34
N ALA A 45 2.00 4.60 0.78
CA ALA A 45 2.61 4.87 2.06
C ALA A 45 2.01 3.97 3.14
N PHE A 46 2.88 3.45 4.00
CA PHE A 46 2.49 2.70 5.19
C PHE A 46 3.00 3.47 6.41
N ARG A 47 2.11 3.76 7.34
CA ARG A 47 2.45 4.32 8.65
C ARG A 47 1.95 3.38 9.72
N TYR A 48 2.77 3.15 10.73
CA TYR A 48 2.49 2.17 11.76
C TYR A 48 2.42 2.88 13.10
N PHE A 49 1.43 2.55 13.91
CA PHE A 49 1.18 3.20 15.18
C PHE A 49 1.10 2.19 16.31
N ASP A 50 1.61 2.58 17.49
CA ASP A 50 1.50 1.81 18.72
C ASP A 50 0.13 1.94 19.39
N ALA A 51 -0.01 1.36 20.59
CA ALA A 51 -1.26 1.38 21.36
C ALA A 51 -1.70 2.79 21.80
N ASP A 52 -0.75 3.72 21.92
CA ASP A 52 -1.00 5.10 22.32
C ASP A 52 -1.23 6.01 21.10
N GLY A 53 -1.12 5.46 19.88
CA GLY A 53 -1.27 6.18 18.62
C GLY A 53 -0.01 6.90 18.16
N ASN A 54 1.16 6.62 18.75
CA ASN A 54 2.43 7.17 18.29
C ASN A 54 2.97 6.37 17.11
N GLU A 55 3.57 7.05 16.14
CA GLU A 55 4.20 6.38 15.00
C GLU A 55 5.41 5.55 15.47
N THR A 56 5.50 4.29 15.03
CA THR A 56 6.50 3.34 15.49
C THR A 56 7.03 2.50 14.34
N THR A 57 8.26 2.02 14.47
CA THR A 57 8.84 1.00 13.57
C THR A 57 9.10 -0.32 14.30
N THR A 58 8.78 -0.38 15.59
CA THR A 58 8.94 -1.58 16.41
C THR A 58 7.83 -2.58 16.10
N LEU A 59 8.14 -3.63 15.34
CA LEU A 59 7.15 -4.62 14.85
C LEU A 59 6.20 -5.16 15.93
N GLY A 60 6.72 -5.49 17.12
CA GLY A 60 5.91 -6.01 18.22
C GLY A 60 5.00 -4.98 18.90
N ALA A 61 5.18 -3.69 18.61
CA ALA A 61 4.37 -2.61 19.16
C ALA A 61 3.25 -2.16 18.21
N ILE A 62 3.27 -2.58 16.94
CA ILE A 62 2.30 -2.13 15.93
C ILE A 62 0.90 -2.63 16.29
N GLN A 63 -0.02 -1.69 16.51
CA GLN A 63 -1.45 -1.96 16.76
C GLN A 63 -2.34 -1.42 15.64
N THR A 64 -1.91 -0.36 14.97
CA THR A 64 -2.66 0.26 13.89
C THR A 64 -1.75 0.48 12.69
N VAL A 65 -2.28 0.25 11.48
CA VAL A 65 -1.61 0.53 10.21
C VAL A 65 -2.48 1.50 9.42
N GLU A 66 -1.93 2.66 9.07
CA GLU A 66 -2.51 3.54 8.05
C GLU A 66 -1.87 3.21 6.70
N VAL A 67 -2.71 2.91 5.71
CA VAL A 67 -2.29 2.68 4.34
C VAL A 67 -2.86 3.79 3.49
N THR A 68 -2.00 4.57 2.83
CA THR A 68 -2.42 5.56 1.84
C THR A 68 -1.99 5.11 0.46
N VAL A 69 -2.93 5.09 -0.49
CA VAL A 69 -2.67 4.90 -1.91
C VAL A 69 -2.98 6.19 -2.65
N ARG A 70 -2.03 6.71 -3.44
CA ARG A 70 -2.17 7.92 -4.25
C ARG A 70 -2.04 7.56 -5.71
N THR A 71 -3.09 7.85 -6.47
CA THR A 71 -3.13 7.63 -7.91
C THR A 71 -2.81 8.93 -8.65
N ALA A 72 -2.24 8.78 -9.84
CA ALA A 72 -2.10 9.88 -10.78
C ALA A 72 -2.68 9.41 -12.12
N SER A 73 -3.59 10.20 -12.66
CA SER A 73 -4.10 10.00 -14.01
C SER A 73 -3.18 10.68 -15.02
N GLY A 74 -3.05 10.11 -16.21
CA GLY A 74 -2.47 10.82 -17.36
C GLY A 74 -3.32 12.01 -17.82
N ALA A 75 -4.57 12.12 -17.35
CA ALA A 75 -5.45 13.25 -17.61
C ALA A 75 -5.06 14.49 -16.79
N ARG A 76 -5.27 15.66 -17.39
CA ARG A 76 -5.02 16.96 -16.76
C ARG A 76 -6.32 17.71 -16.53
N ASP A 77 -6.38 18.48 -15.47
CA ASP A 77 -7.46 19.43 -15.22
C ASP A 77 -7.36 20.66 -16.17
N PRO A 78 -8.35 21.56 -16.18
CA PRO A 78 -8.30 22.77 -17.03
C PRO A 78 -7.12 23.71 -16.75
N SER A 79 -6.43 23.57 -15.61
CA SER A 79 -5.21 24.32 -15.26
C SER A 79 -3.93 23.61 -15.68
N GLY A 80 -4.04 22.43 -16.32
CA GLY A 80 -2.92 21.63 -16.78
C GLY A 80 -2.27 20.78 -15.68
N ARG A 81 -2.86 20.69 -14.48
CA ARG A 81 -2.35 19.85 -13.39
C ARG A 81 -2.81 18.41 -13.59
N LEU A 82 -1.97 17.44 -13.24
CA LEU A 82 -2.38 16.03 -13.26
C LEU A 82 -3.52 15.82 -12.26
N ILE A 83 -4.56 15.13 -12.71
CA ILE A 83 -5.65 14.71 -11.84
C ILE A 83 -5.14 13.53 -11.02
N GLY A 84 -5.30 13.59 -9.71
CA GLY A 84 -4.95 12.52 -8.80
C GLY A 84 -6.00 12.36 -7.72
N ASP A 85 -6.06 11.17 -7.15
CA ASP A 85 -6.91 10.85 -6.02
C ASP A 85 -6.10 10.07 -4.98
N SER A 86 -6.53 10.13 -3.73
CA SER A 86 -5.90 9.41 -2.63
C SER A 86 -6.92 8.72 -1.76
N LEU A 87 -6.68 7.46 -1.45
CA LEU A 87 -7.44 6.68 -0.48
C LEU A 87 -6.55 6.37 0.73
N SER A 88 -7.02 6.72 1.93
CA SER A 88 -6.42 6.29 3.19
C SER A 88 -7.35 5.32 3.91
N VAL A 89 -6.79 4.20 4.39
CA VAL A 89 -7.50 3.22 5.22
C VAL A 89 -6.70 2.98 6.49
N VAL A 90 -7.41 2.96 7.62
CA VAL A 90 -6.86 2.61 8.92
C VAL A 90 -7.26 1.18 9.26
N ILE A 91 -6.26 0.36 9.52
CA ILE A 91 -6.40 -1.04 9.89
C ILE A 91 -5.99 -1.18 11.36
N HIS A 92 -6.94 -1.54 12.21
CA HIS A 92 -6.64 -1.93 13.58
C HIS A 92 -6.36 -3.43 13.62
N ALA A 93 -5.12 -3.79 13.99
CA ALA A 93 -4.76 -5.18 14.18
C ALA A 93 -5.60 -5.76 15.32
N ARG A 94 -6.34 -6.83 15.04
CA ARG A 94 -7.00 -7.62 16.09
C ARG A 94 -6.09 -8.80 16.40
N ASN A 95 -5.45 -8.74 17.56
CA ASN A 95 -4.86 -9.93 18.19
C ASN A 95 -5.97 -10.73 18.86
#